data_AF-A0AAJ4XVI5-F1
#
_entry.id   AF-A0AAJ4XVI5-F1
#
_cell.length_a   1.000
_cell.length_b   1.000
_cell.length_c   1.000
_cell.angle_alpha   90.00
_cell.angle_beta   90.00
_cell.angle_gamma   90.00
#
_symmetry.space_group_name_H-M   'P 1'
#
loop_
_entity.id
_entity.type
_entity.pdbx_description
1 polymer ?
#
loop_
_entity_poly.entity_id
_entity_poly.type
_entity_poly.pdbx_seq_one_letter_code
_entity_poly.pdbx_strand_id
1 'polypeptide(L)'
;MRLRQIQNTPVAVTELGFGASVIGNLYRVTPSSDATVAIDAAWDAGIRYFDTAPHYGLGLSELRLGAVLKGRPREEYVVSSKVGRLLVPNEEPHGVDTEGFVVRDDLRRQWDFSSDGVLRSIEHTLRRTGLDRLDIVYLHDPDDHWQQAAEEAMPALADLREQGVIGAIGVGMNQSAMPARFLRETAADVVMLAGRYTLLDQSALDDVLPAAQELGKSVVAVGVFNSGLLSRDRPVPGMKYDYRSAPVDLVHRASAIAEVCEQHGTTLPRRRHRLPVHPPRRRQRHPGHANRRTGRTQRRPPSPTHSRRPLGPPPRRRPDQTGRTDLGLSGRAVPHGRDAVISSDVLIGVPMKLLRIGATGEEIPAVLGEDGRIFALAELTGDIDGAFLATGGTDRAAAALAAGQLPEVDAAGLRIGAPVARPGKLVCVGLNYRDHAAETGAVVPERPVVFMKDPATVVGPYDQVLIPRGSVKTDWEVELAVVIGREARYLASPDEAAAHIAGYTISNDVSEREFQLEYSAQWDLGKSCETFNPMGPWLVTPDEVADPQALGLRLAVNGETRQAGDTKNMIFEVGYLVWYLSQYMVLRPGDVINTGTPAGVALGLPGTPYLRAGDTVELSIDGLGTQRQTFINA
;
A
#
# COMPACT_ATOMS: atom_id res chain seq x y z
N MET A 1 7.03 25.12 -22.91
CA MET A 1 6.71 23.93 -22.09
C MET A 1 5.79 23.00 -22.88
N ARG A 2 5.74 21.69 -22.59
CA ARG A 2 4.69 20.82 -23.16
C ARG A 2 3.41 20.95 -22.34
N LEU A 3 2.26 20.89 -23.00
CA LEU A 3 0.95 20.79 -22.35
C LEU A 3 0.54 19.31 -22.27
N ARG A 4 -0.19 18.97 -21.21
CA ARG A 4 -0.78 17.66 -20.92
C ARG A 4 -2.25 17.90 -20.56
N GLN A 5 -3.16 17.34 -21.34
CA GLN A 5 -4.59 17.42 -21.03
C GLN A 5 -4.92 16.48 -19.87
N ILE A 6 -5.69 16.96 -18.90
CA ILE A 6 -6.33 16.12 -17.89
C ILE A 6 -7.43 15.35 -18.64
N GLN A 7 -7.27 14.02 -18.69
CA GLN A 7 -8.12 13.12 -19.46
C GLN A 7 -9.60 13.38 -19.20
N ASN A 8 -10.41 13.31 -20.25
CA ASN A 8 -11.87 13.54 -20.24
C ASN A 8 -12.34 14.95 -19.81
N THR A 9 -11.42 15.92 -19.61
CA THR A 9 -11.76 17.31 -19.23
C THR A 9 -11.22 18.32 -20.27
N PRO A 10 -11.71 19.57 -20.28
CA PRO A 10 -11.11 20.63 -21.11
C PRO A 10 -9.77 21.17 -20.57
N VAL A 11 -9.32 20.77 -19.37
CA VAL A 11 -8.16 21.37 -18.69
C VAL A 11 -6.84 20.84 -19.23
N ALA A 12 -5.90 21.72 -19.58
CA ALA A 12 -4.56 21.36 -20.01
C ALA A 12 -3.48 22.02 -19.15
N VAL A 13 -2.75 21.21 -18.38
CA VAL A 13 -1.65 21.64 -17.50
C VAL A 13 -0.31 21.61 -18.21
N THR A 14 0.66 22.41 -17.75
CA THR A 14 2.05 22.25 -18.16
C THR A 14 2.69 21.00 -17.56
N GLU A 15 3.61 20.37 -18.29
CA GLU A 15 4.37 19.17 -17.87
C GLU A 15 5.17 19.36 -16.56
N LEU A 16 5.39 20.61 -16.14
CA LEU A 16 5.81 20.98 -14.80
C LEU A 16 4.79 21.99 -14.24
N GLY A 17 4.50 21.89 -12.94
CA GLY A 17 3.68 22.86 -12.19
C GLY A 17 4.47 23.56 -11.08
N PHE A 18 3.94 24.67 -10.58
CA PHE A 18 4.48 25.41 -9.45
C PHE A 18 3.64 25.12 -8.19
N GLY A 19 4.24 24.45 -7.19
CA GLY A 19 3.60 24.20 -5.89
C GLY A 19 3.84 25.35 -4.91
N ALA A 20 2.76 25.98 -4.43
CA ALA A 20 2.81 27.25 -3.72
C ALA A 20 2.90 27.14 -2.18
N SER A 21 3.17 25.96 -1.62
CA SER A 21 3.28 25.79 -0.15
C SER A 21 4.44 26.59 0.46
N VAL A 22 5.59 26.67 -0.22
CA VAL A 22 6.76 27.46 0.25
C VAL A 22 6.45 28.95 0.31
N ILE A 23 5.70 29.49 -0.66
CA ILE A 23 5.26 30.90 -0.61
C ILE A 23 4.16 31.14 0.43
N GLY A 24 3.59 30.09 1.04
CA GLY A 24 2.79 30.16 2.26
C GLY A 24 3.62 30.19 3.56
N ASN A 25 4.94 30.33 3.48
CA ASN A 25 5.90 30.24 4.61
C ASN A 25 6.08 28.84 5.21
N LEU A 26 5.98 27.76 4.43
CA LEU A 26 6.29 26.41 4.93
C LEU A 26 7.73 26.33 5.47
N TYR A 27 7.88 25.88 6.71
CA TYR A 27 9.11 25.79 7.53
C TYR A 27 9.85 27.09 7.86
N ARG A 28 9.69 28.15 7.07
CA ARG A 28 10.34 29.45 7.31
C ARG A 28 9.56 30.58 6.66
N VAL A 29 9.73 31.79 7.20
CA VAL A 29 9.26 33.01 6.53
C VAL A 29 9.89 33.11 5.15
N THR A 30 9.05 33.25 4.13
CA THR A 30 9.45 33.59 2.77
C THR A 30 9.04 35.05 2.53
N PRO A 31 9.98 35.96 2.17
CA PRO A 31 9.65 37.34 1.84
C PRO A 31 8.64 37.44 0.68
N SER A 32 7.80 38.47 0.68
CA SER A 32 6.83 38.71 -0.41
C SER A 32 7.50 39.00 -1.75
N SER A 33 8.68 39.65 -1.74
CA SER A 33 9.57 39.81 -2.89
C SER A 33 9.92 38.47 -3.51
N ASP A 34 10.38 37.53 -2.67
CA ASP A 34 10.93 36.25 -3.11
C ASP A 34 9.81 35.34 -3.62
N ALA A 35 8.63 35.41 -3.00
CA ALA A 35 7.43 34.76 -3.51
C ALA A 35 7.04 35.27 -4.90
N THR A 36 7.09 36.59 -5.12
CA THR A 36 6.81 37.22 -6.42
C THR A 36 7.82 36.77 -7.47
N VAL A 37 9.12 36.90 -7.17
CA VAL A 37 10.23 36.48 -8.04
C VAL A 37 10.14 34.99 -8.39
N ALA A 38 9.71 34.13 -7.45
CA ALA A 38 9.55 32.69 -7.71
C ALA A 38 8.39 32.40 -8.68
N ILE A 39 7.26 33.11 -8.57
CA ILE A 39 6.12 32.99 -9.50
C ILE A 39 6.50 33.52 -10.88
N ASP A 40 7.16 34.67 -10.95
CA ASP A 40 7.62 35.26 -12.22
C ASP A 40 8.67 34.40 -12.91
N ALA A 41 9.64 33.84 -12.16
CA ALA A 41 10.62 32.89 -12.72
C ALA A 41 9.96 31.61 -13.25
N ALA A 42 8.90 31.11 -12.60
CA ALA A 42 8.11 30.00 -13.12
C ALA A 42 7.36 30.40 -14.41
N TRP A 43 6.77 31.59 -14.44
CA TRP A 43 6.12 32.15 -15.62
C TRP A 43 7.08 32.30 -16.81
N ASP A 44 8.27 32.86 -16.60
CA ASP A 44 9.27 33.08 -17.65
C ASP A 44 9.90 31.75 -18.13
N ALA A 45 9.99 30.74 -17.26
CA ALA A 45 10.33 29.36 -17.65
C ALA A 45 9.21 28.64 -18.45
N GLY A 46 8.04 29.28 -18.60
CA GLY A 46 6.90 28.72 -19.32
C GLY A 46 6.06 27.73 -18.51
N ILE A 47 6.16 27.72 -17.19
CA ILE A 47 5.21 27.02 -16.32
C ILE A 47 3.90 27.82 -16.31
N ARG A 48 2.77 27.12 -16.47
CA ARG A 48 1.42 27.72 -16.47
C ARG A 48 0.42 27.00 -15.59
N TYR A 49 0.83 25.90 -14.94
CA TYR A 49 0.04 25.24 -13.90
C TYR A 49 0.55 25.65 -12.52
N PHE A 50 -0.33 26.24 -11.71
CA PHE A 50 -0.02 26.74 -10.36
C PHE A 50 -0.94 26.10 -9.33
N ASP A 51 -0.35 25.54 -8.28
CA ASP A 51 -1.06 24.77 -7.26
C ASP A 51 -0.96 25.44 -5.88
N THR A 52 -2.12 25.74 -5.27
CA THR A 52 -2.22 26.36 -3.95
C THR A 52 -3.27 25.66 -3.07
N ALA A 53 -3.52 26.15 -1.86
CA ALA A 53 -4.52 25.62 -0.92
C ALA A 53 -4.86 26.66 0.16
N PRO A 54 -6.07 26.63 0.76
CA PRO A 54 -6.37 27.37 1.99
C PRO A 54 -5.43 26.95 3.14
N HIS A 55 -5.10 25.66 3.23
CA HIS A 55 -4.18 25.14 4.24
C HIS A 55 -2.76 25.75 4.16
N TYR A 56 -2.30 26.19 2.98
CA TYR A 56 -0.93 26.67 2.76
C TYR A 56 -0.71 28.07 3.34
N GLY A 57 -0.19 28.12 4.56
CA GLY A 57 -0.01 29.36 5.31
C GLY A 57 -1.31 30.05 5.67
N LEU A 58 -2.37 29.27 5.97
CA LEU A 58 -3.71 29.78 6.31
C LEU A 58 -4.24 30.80 5.28
N GLY A 59 -4.08 30.47 3.99
CA GLY A 59 -4.49 31.30 2.85
C GLY A 59 -3.44 32.31 2.37
N LEU A 60 -2.29 32.44 3.04
CA LEU A 60 -1.20 33.32 2.60
C LEU A 60 -0.66 32.94 1.22
N SER A 61 -0.61 31.65 0.90
CA SER A 61 -0.23 31.15 -0.43
C SER A 61 -1.19 31.66 -1.52
N GLU A 62 -2.50 31.57 -1.26
CA GLU A 62 -3.56 32.01 -2.18
C GLU A 62 -3.52 33.52 -2.42
N LEU A 63 -3.36 34.31 -1.36
CA LEU A 63 -3.20 35.77 -1.43
C LEU A 63 -1.99 36.18 -2.27
N ARG A 64 -0.83 35.56 -2.05
CA ARG A 64 0.43 35.87 -2.77
C ARG A 64 0.38 35.42 -4.23
N LEU A 65 -0.12 34.23 -4.50
CA LEU A 65 -0.25 33.71 -5.86
C LEU A 65 -1.25 34.54 -6.68
N GLY A 66 -2.40 34.85 -6.08
CA GLY A 66 -3.45 35.68 -6.67
C GLY A 66 -2.98 37.08 -7.04
N ALA A 67 -2.25 37.74 -6.14
CA ALA A 67 -1.72 39.09 -6.37
C ALA A 67 -0.82 39.19 -7.62
N VAL A 68 -0.07 38.13 -7.95
CA VAL A 68 0.79 38.08 -9.15
C VAL A 68 -0.01 37.63 -10.39
N LEU A 69 -0.79 36.55 -10.28
CA LEU A 69 -1.52 35.99 -11.42
C LEU A 69 -2.64 36.91 -11.94
N LYS A 70 -3.23 37.76 -11.09
CA LYS A 70 -4.23 38.76 -11.53
C LYS A 70 -3.70 39.76 -12.57
N GLY A 71 -2.38 39.95 -12.65
CA GLY A 71 -1.74 40.74 -13.69
C GLY A 71 -1.44 39.99 -15.00
N ARG A 72 -1.85 38.71 -15.11
CA ARG A 72 -1.56 37.82 -16.24
C ARG A 72 -2.85 37.48 -17.01
N PRO A 73 -2.79 37.17 -18.32
CA PRO A 73 -3.98 36.78 -19.09
C PRO A 73 -4.59 35.48 -18.56
N ARG A 74 -5.87 35.50 -18.17
CA ARG A 74 -6.53 34.39 -17.45
C ARG A 74 -6.51 33.06 -18.20
N GLU A 75 -6.64 33.11 -19.52
CA GLU A 75 -6.67 31.92 -20.40
C GLU A 75 -5.29 31.31 -20.65
N GLU A 76 -4.19 31.93 -20.21
CA GLU A 76 -2.85 31.38 -20.37
C GLU A 76 -2.44 30.41 -19.26
N TYR A 77 -3.18 30.35 -18.14
CA TYR A 77 -2.77 29.57 -16.96
C TYR A 77 -3.91 28.77 -16.31
N VAL A 78 -3.52 27.72 -15.60
CA VAL A 78 -4.38 26.81 -14.84
C VAL A 78 -4.04 26.96 -13.36
N VAL A 79 -5.05 27.22 -12.53
CA VAL A 79 -4.93 27.23 -11.06
C VAL A 79 -5.70 26.07 -10.45
N SER A 80 -5.01 25.34 -9.58
CA SER A 80 -5.62 24.38 -8.66
C SER A 80 -5.62 24.89 -7.22
N SER A 81 -6.74 24.69 -6.52
CA SER A 81 -6.79 24.79 -5.06
C SER A 81 -7.44 23.54 -4.44
N LYS A 82 -7.63 23.53 -3.12
CA LYS A 82 -8.26 22.40 -2.41
C LYS A 82 -9.34 22.81 -1.42
N VAL A 83 -10.30 21.90 -1.21
CA VAL A 83 -11.40 22.00 -0.23
C VAL A 83 -11.27 20.90 0.84
N GLY A 84 -12.21 20.82 1.79
CA GLY A 84 -12.16 19.88 2.91
C GLY A 84 -11.51 20.42 4.18
N ARG A 85 -10.51 21.31 4.03
CA ARG A 85 -9.88 22.07 5.14
C ARG A 85 -10.33 23.54 5.08
N LEU A 86 -11.56 23.81 5.51
CA LEU A 86 -12.13 25.16 5.54
C LEU A 86 -11.37 26.03 6.53
N LEU A 87 -11.07 27.29 6.16
CA LEU A 87 -10.51 28.26 7.10
C LEU A 87 -11.63 29.01 7.84
N VAL A 88 -11.56 28.98 9.16
CA VAL A 88 -12.47 29.69 10.07
C VAL A 88 -11.66 30.52 11.08
N PRO A 89 -12.25 31.55 11.72
CA PRO A 89 -11.59 32.29 12.79
C PRO A 89 -11.05 31.36 13.88
N ASN A 90 -9.86 31.66 14.39
CA ASN A 90 -9.34 31.02 15.59
C ASN A 90 -9.73 31.86 16.82
N GLU A 91 -10.48 31.28 17.74
CA GLU A 91 -10.91 31.93 18.98
C GLU A 91 -9.79 31.88 20.04
N GLU A 92 -8.83 30.95 19.89
CA GLU A 92 -7.71 30.74 20.81
C GLU A 92 -6.36 30.70 20.06
N PRO A 93 -5.83 31.85 19.58
CA PRO A 93 -4.54 31.89 18.90
C PRO A 93 -3.36 31.68 19.85
N HIS A 94 -2.47 30.76 19.49
CA HIS A 94 -1.21 30.44 20.18
C HIS A 94 0.00 31.21 19.61
N GLY A 95 -0.20 31.97 18.53
CA GLY A 95 0.73 32.95 17.95
C GLY A 95 1.41 32.51 16.66
N VAL A 96 1.47 31.20 16.38
CA VAL A 96 2.02 30.63 15.13
C VAL A 96 1.31 29.34 14.76
N ASP A 97 1.18 29.10 13.46
CA ASP A 97 0.52 27.91 12.92
C ASP A 97 1.13 26.57 13.37
N THR A 98 0.27 25.60 13.64
CA THR A 98 0.66 24.26 14.14
C THR A 98 1.08 23.28 13.04
N GLU A 99 0.74 23.54 11.77
CA GLU A 99 1.05 22.67 10.61
C GLU A 99 2.37 23.06 9.91
N GLY A 100 3.28 23.72 10.63
CA GLY A 100 4.63 24.02 10.16
C GLY A 100 4.76 25.22 9.21
N PHE A 101 3.72 26.04 9.04
CA PHE A 101 3.81 27.31 8.31
C PHE A 101 4.19 28.45 9.27
N VAL A 102 5.15 29.29 8.90
CA VAL A 102 5.54 30.44 9.75
C VAL A 102 4.63 31.63 9.46
N VAL A 103 3.40 31.54 9.95
CA VAL A 103 2.33 32.55 9.88
C VAL A 103 1.61 32.63 11.23
N ARG A 104 0.92 33.74 11.52
CA ARG A 104 0.02 33.85 12.66
C ARG A 104 -1.18 32.92 12.47
N ASP A 105 -1.64 32.32 13.56
CA ASP A 105 -2.78 31.40 13.63
C ASP A 105 -4.09 32.11 14.01
N ASP A 106 -4.30 33.31 13.48
CA ASP A 106 -5.57 34.06 13.62
C ASP A 106 -6.76 33.33 12.91
N LEU A 107 -6.44 32.33 12.08
CA LEU A 107 -7.37 31.39 11.46
C LEU A 107 -6.96 29.96 11.81
N ARG A 108 -7.92 29.04 11.86
CA ARG A 108 -7.68 27.59 12.00
C ARG A 108 -8.31 26.81 10.84
N ARG A 109 -7.83 25.59 10.59
CA ARG A 109 -8.53 24.64 9.70
C ARG A 109 -9.65 23.98 10.47
N GLN A 110 -10.80 23.88 9.82
CA GLN A 110 -11.90 22.99 10.20
C GLN A 110 -12.04 21.95 9.10
N TRP A 111 -12.10 20.68 9.48
CA TRP A 111 -12.49 19.61 8.56
C TRP A 111 -13.97 19.74 8.24
N ASP A 112 -14.28 19.92 6.97
CA ASP A 112 -15.63 20.11 6.46
C ASP A 112 -15.69 19.65 4.99
N PHE A 113 -16.11 18.40 4.80
CA PHE A 113 -16.36 17.80 3.49
C PHE A 113 -17.85 17.83 3.12
N SER A 114 -18.67 18.61 3.84
CA SER A 114 -20.07 18.80 3.45
C SER A 114 -20.18 19.58 2.14
N SER A 115 -21.33 19.49 1.47
CA SER A 115 -21.60 20.28 0.26
C SER A 115 -21.47 21.80 0.51
N ASP A 116 -21.90 22.29 1.68
CA ASP A 116 -21.73 23.70 2.08
C ASP A 116 -20.25 24.05 2.33
N GLY A 117 -19.52 23.16 3.02
CA GLY A 117 -18.08 23.30 3.26
C GLY A 117 -17.27 23.42 1.97
N VAL A 118 -17.60 22.62 0.95
CA VAL A 118 -17.01 22.72 -0.40
C VAL A 118 -17.28 24.09 -1.03
N LEU A 119 -18.55 24.52 -1.08
CA LEU A 119 -18.97 25.78 -1.71
C LEU A 119 -18.32 26.99 -1.02
N ARG A 120 -18.37 27.06 0.31
CA ARG A 120 -17.76 28.15 1.10
C ARG A 120 -16.24 28.16 0.97
N SER A 121 -15.60 26.99 0.90
CA SER A 121 -14.14 26.93 0.72
C SER A 121 -13.73 27.48 -0.64
N ILE A 122 -14.44 27.11 -1.72
CA ILE A 122 -14.23 27.66 -3.07
C ILE A 122 -14.45 29.17 -3.10
N GLU A 123 -15.56 29.65 -2.54
CA GLU A 123 -15.86 31.09 -2.48
C GLU A 123 -14.75 31.85 -1.74
N HIS A 124 -14.35 31.36 -0.57
CA HIS A 124 -13.29 31.97 0.23
C HIS A 124 -11.93 31.96 -0.51
N THR A 125 -11.62 30.91 -1.26
CA THR A 125 -10.42 30.84 -2.11
C THR A 125 -10.48 31.84 -3.27
N LEU A 126 -11.61 31.98 -3.96
CA LEU A 126 -11.79 32.97 -5.02
C LEU A 126 -11.63 34.40 -4.47
N ARG A 127 -12.20 34.69 -3.28
CA ARG A 127 -12.00 35.96 -2.57
C ARG A 127 -10.53 36.22 -2.20
N ARG A 128 -9.79 35.22 -1.69
CA ARG A 128 -8.37 35.37 -1.32
C ARG A 128 -7.44 35.49 -2.52
N THR A 129 -7.65 34.70 -3.56
CA THR A 129 -6.86 34.77 -4.80
C THR A 129 -7.22 35.99 -5.66
N GLY A 130 -8.44 36.53 -5.52
CA GLY A 130 -8.95 37.60 -6.36
C GLY A 130 -9.13 37.18 -7.82
N LEU A 131 -9.25 35.87 -8.07
CA LEU A 131 -9.49 35.25 -9.38
C LEU A 131 -10.99 35.03 -9.61
N ASP A 132 -11.34 34.84 -10.88
CA ASP A 132 -12.71 34.62 -11.39
C ASP A 132 -13.18 33.16 -11.29
N ARG A 133 -12.27 32.20 -11.52
CA ARG A 133 -12.55 30.75 -11.50
C ARG A 133 -11.35 29.94 -11.03
N LEU A 134 -11.60 28.73 -10.53
CA LEU A 134 -10.59 27.68 -10.33
C LEU A 134 -10.70 26.65 -11.46
N ASP A 135 -9.57 26.22 -12.02
CA ASP A 135 -9.58 25.29 -13.14
C ASP A 135 -9.60 23.83 -12.66
N ILE A 136 -8.97 23.54 -11.51
CA ILE A 136 -9.01 22.23 -10.85
C ILE A 136 -9.28 22.40 -9.35
N VAL A 137 -10.14 21.56 -8.77
CA VAL A 137 -10.34 21.51 -7.32
C VAL A 137 -10.11 20.10 -6.78
N TYR A 138 -9.26 19.99 -5.76
CA TYR A 138 -8.97 18.73 -5.08
C TYR A 138 -9.59 18.70 -3.68
N LEU A 139 -10.03 17.53 -3.22
CA LEU A 139 -10.21 17.25 -1.79
C LEU A 139 -8.82 17.15 -1.12
N HIS A 140 -8.57 17.85 -0.02
CA HIS A 140 -7.26 17.87 0.65
C HIS A 140 -7.17 16.79 1.73
N ASP A 141 -6.29 15.79 1.56
CA ASP A 141 -6.00 14.73 2.53
C ASP A 141 -7.25 14.17 3.27
N PRO A 142 -8.30 13.68 2.58
CA PRO A 142 -9.52 13.15 3.20
C PRO A 142 -9.34 11.76 3.86
N ASP A 143 -8.13 11.39 4.25
CA ASP A 143 -7.74 10.06 4.73
C ASP A 143 -8.67 9.50 5.81
N ASP A 144 -8.93 10.29 6.86
CA ASP A 144 -9.81 9.91 7.97
C ASP A 144 -11.29 10.33 7.75
N HIS A 145 -11.61 10.84 6.55
CA HIS A 145 -12.90 11.44 6.21
C HIS A 145 -13.54 10.84 4.95
N TRP A 146 -13.12 9.63 4.54
CA TRP A 146 -13.55 8.96 3.30
C TRP A 146 -15.04 9.10 3.00
N GLN A 147 -15.91 8.75 3.96
CA GLN A 147 -17.34 8.66 3.71
C GLN A 147 -17.92 10.02 3.29
N GLN A 148 -17.70 11.07 4.08
CA GLN A 148 -18.16 12.41 3.75
C GLN A 148 -17.51 12.96 2.46
N ALA A 149 -16.21 12.69 2.28
CA ALA A 149 -15.48 13.11 1.08
C ALA A 149 -16.02 12.47 -0.21
N ALA A 150 -16.42 11.19 -0.17
CA ALA A 150 -16.93 10.45 -1.32
C ALA A 150 -18.45 10.64 -1.54
N GLU A 151 -19.25 10.75 -0.47
CA GLU A 151 -20.71 10.82 -0.52
C GLU A 151 -21.27 12.25 -0.57
N GLU A 152 -20.53 13.26 -0.08
CA GLU A 152 -20.95 14.68 -0.13
C GLU A 152 -20.01 15.53 -1.00
N ALA A 153 -18.71 15.57 -0.68
CA ALA A 153 -17.80 16.53 -1.31
C ALA A 153 -17.57 16.28 -2.80
N MET A 154 -17.33 15.02 -3.19
CA MET A 154 -17.07 14.69 -4.60
C MET A 154 -18.31 14.85 -5.49
N PRO A 155 -19.54 14.49 -5.09
CA PRO A 155 -20.76 14.88 -5.80
C PRO A 155 -20.92 16.40 -5.95
N ALA A 156 -20.74 17.18 -4.88
CA ALA A 156 -20.81 18.64 -4.97
C ALA A 156 -19.78 19.25 -5.94
N LEU A 157 -18.58 18.68 -6.00
CA LEU A 157 -17.57 19.03 -7.01
C LEU A 157 -17.96 18.59 -8.43
N ALA A 158 -18.60 17.42 -8.59
CA ALA A 158 -19.09 16.94 -9.88
C ALA A 158 -20.18 17.86 -10.44
N ASP A 159 -21.15 18.27 -9.62
CA ASP A 159 -22.20 19.23 -9.99
C ASP A 159 -21.59 20.55 -10.49
N LEU A 160 -20.60 21.10 -9.77
CA LEU A 160 -19.90 22.33 -10.17
C LEU A 160 -19.11 22.18 -11.47
N ARG A 161 -18.52 21.00 -11.72
CA ARG A 161 -17.82 20.68 -12.97
C ARG A 161 -18.80 20.58 -14.14
N GLU A 162 -19.94 19.92 -13.94
CA GLU A 162 -20.99 19.76 -14.96
C GLU A 162 -21.69 21.09 -15.30
N GLN A 163 -21.79 21.99 -14.32
CA GLN A 163 -22.21 23.38 -14.53
C GLN A 163 -21.12 24.26 -15.19
N GLY A 164 -19.89 23.75 -15.39
CA GLY A 164 -18.78 24.49 -15.98
C GLY A 164 -18.11 25.52 -15.08
N VAL A 165 -18.37 25.49 -13.76
CA VAL A 165 -17.76 26.37 -12.75
C VAL A 165 -16.29 25.99 -12.49
N ILE A 166 -15.99 24.69 -12.58
CA ILE A 166 -14.64 24.10 -12.42
C ILE A 166 -14.35 23.20 -13.63
N GLY A 167 -13.11 23.15 -14.09
CA GLY A 167 -12.74 22.35 -15.27
C GLY A 167 -12.46 20.87 -15.00
N ALA A 168 -11.89 20.53 -13.84
CA ALA A 168 -11.58 19.16 -13.43
C ALA A 168 -11.62 19.01 -11.90
N ILE A 169 -11.93 17.81 -11.41
CA ILE A 169 -12.05 17.55 -9.96
C ILE A 169 -11.21 16.35 -9.52
N GLY A 170 -10.86 16.29 -8.23
CA GLY A 170 -9.93 15.27 -7.75
C GLY A 170 -9.74 15.19 -6.26
N VAL A 171 -8.72 14.43 -5.85
CA VAL A 171 -8.22 14.36 -4.48
C VAL A 171 -6.70 14.54 -4.47
N GLY A 172 -6.16 15.17 -3.42
CA GLY A 172 -4.72 15.33 -3.19
C GLY A 172 -4.32 14.72 -1.86
N MET A 173 -3.37 13.78 -1.84
CA MET A 173 -3.01 12.96 -0.67
C MET A 173 -1.52 12.58 -0.66
N ASN A 174 -1.02 12.17 0.50
CA ASN A 174 0.34 11.67 0.71
C ASN A 174 0.42 10.13 0.90
N GLN A 175 -0.53 9.39 0.36
CA GLN A 175 -0.50 7.92 0.22
C GLN A 175 -1.20 7.52 -1.09
N SER A 176 -1.10 6.26 -1.49
CA SER A 176 -1.48 5.80 -2.84
C SER A 176 -2.83 5.05 -2.89
N ALA A 177 -3.14 4.25 -1.87
CA ALA A 177 -4.32 3.38 -1.84
C ALA A 177 -5.64 4.15 -1.95
N MET A 178 -5.82 5.23 -1.19
CA MET A 178 -7.09 5.98 -1.22
C MET A 178 -7.25 6.85 -2.48
N PRO A 179 -6.21 7.50 -3.05
CA PRO A 179 -6.32 8.08 -4.38
C PRO A 179 -6.72 7.06 -5.45
N ALA A 180 -6.19 5.83 -5.42
CA ALA A 180 -6.62 4.76 -6.31
C ALA A 180 -8.09 4.37 -6.10
N ARG A 181 -8.58 4.45 -4.86
CA ARG A 181 -9.99 4.28 -4.50
C ARG A 181 -10.88 5.41 -5.03
N PHE A 182 -10.50 6.67 -4.83
CA PHE A 182 -11.21 7.83 -5.39
C PHE A 182 -11.28 7.77 -6.92
N LEU A 183 -10.23 7.30 -7.59
CA LEU A 183 -10.26 7.07 -9.04
C LEU A 183 -11.32 6.04 -9.44
N ARG A 184 -11.50 4.93 -8.69
CA ARG A 184 -12.46 3.86 -9.01
C ARG A 184 -13.90 4.18 -8.61
N GLU A 185 -14.10 4.65 -7.40
CA GLU A 185 -15.43 4.73 -6.77
C GLU A 185 -16.11 6.10 -6.93
N THR A 186 -15.44 7.11 -7.51
CA THR A 186 -15.96 8.48 -7.55
C THR A 186 -15.76 9.21 -8.90
N ALA A 187 -16.39 10.37 -9.02
CA ALA A 187 -16.33 11.24 -10.20
C ALA A 187 -14.98 11.93 -10.47
N ALA A 188 -13.95 11.69 -9.65
CA ALA A 188 -12.61 12.30 -9.78
C ALA A 188 -11.99 12.10 -11.19
N ASP A 189 -11.51 13.18 -11.81
CA ASP A 189 -10.82 13.18 -13.11
C ASP A 189 -9.30 12.97 -12.95
N VAL A 190 -8.78 13.46 -11.82
CA VAL A 190 -7.34 13.58 -11.55
C VAL A 190 -7.04 13.34 -10.07
N VAL A 191 -5.89 12.73 -9.79
CA VAL A 191 -5.33 12.69 -8.43
C VAL A 191 -4.03 13.46 -8.34
N MET A 192 -3.85 14.20 -7.24
CA MET A 192 -2.60 14.85 -6.87
C MET A 192 -1.86 13.96 -5.87
N LEU A 193 -0.82 13.28 -6.33
CA LEU A 193 -0.16 12.24 -5.56
C LEU A 193 1.16 12.75 -4.99
N ALA A 194 1.23 12.97 -3.68
CA ALA A 194 2.40 13.52 -3.01
C ALA A 194 3.37 12.42 -2.58
N GLY A 195 4.60 12.43 -3.11
CA GLY A 195 5.72 11.65 -2.59
C GLY A 195 5.72 10.14 -2.91
N ARG A 196 4.65 9.57 -3.47
CA ARG A 196 4.50 8.12 -3.78
C ARG A 196 4.96 7.70 -5.18
N TYR A 197 5.49 8.64 -5.97
CA TYR A 197 6.10 8.35 -7.28
C TYR A 197 7.36 9.21 -7.50
N THR A 198 8.47 8.75 -6.91
CA THR A 198 9.77 9.40 -6.89
C THR A 198 10.90 8.38 -7.11
N LEU A 199 12.15 8.78 -6.90
CA LEU A 199 13.29 7.85 -6.95
C LEU A 199 13.40 6.94 -5.70
N LEU A 200 12.76 7.32 -4.58
CA LEU A 200 12.79 6.54 -3.33
C LEU A 200 11.55 5.66 -3.15
N ASP A 201 10.40 6.16 -3.60
CA ASP A 201 9.09 5.58 -3.35
C ASP A 201 8.35 5.47 -4.68
N GLN A 202 7.95 4.25 -5.03
CA GLN A 202 7.25 3.96 -6.28
C GLN A 202 5.92 3.21 -6.03
N SER A 203 5.40 3.26 -4.79
CA SER A 203 4.14 2.60 -4.38
C SER A 203 2.97 2.89 -5.32
N ALA A 204 2.93 4.09 -5.92
CA ALA A 204 1.96 4.47 -6.95
C ALA A 204 1.90 3.55 -8.19
N LEU A 205 2.94 2.75 -8.45
CA LEU A 205 2.95 1.77 -9.55
C LEU A 205 2.01 0.59 -9.30
N ASP A 206 1.70 0.30 -8.04
CA ASP A 206 0.91 -0.87 -7.65
C ASP A 206 -0.60 -0.60 -7.72
N ASP A 207 -1.02 0.66 -7.54
CA ASP A 207 -2.43 1.03 -7.35
C ASP A 207 -2.90 2.22 -8.23
N VAL A 208 -2.32 3.41 -8.06
CA VAL A 208 -2.80 4.69 -8.64
C VAL A 208 -2.52 4.78 -10.13
N LEU A 209 -1.31 4.44 -10.56
CA LEU A 209 -0.92 4.52 -11.97
C LEU A 209 -1.65 3.45 -12.81
N PRO A 210 -1.83 2.20 -12.35
CA PRO A 210 -2.76 1.26 -12.95
C PRO A 210 -4.21 1.79 -13.02
N ALA A 211 -4.75 2.31 -11.90
CA ALA A 211 -6.12 2.85 -11.86
C ALA A 211 -6.36 3.98 -12.86
N ALA A 212 -5.42 4.93 -12.92
CA ALA A 212 -5.50 6.07 -13.83
C ALA A 212 -5.39 5.63 -15.30
N GLN A 213 -4.54 4.64 -15.61
CA GLN A 213 -4.44 4.09 -16.95
C GLN A 213 -5.70 3.30 -17.36
N GLU A 214 -6.21 2.46 -16.46
CA GLU A 214 -7.40 1.61 -16.65
C GLU A 214 -8.65 2.46 -16.95
N LEU A 215 -8.89 3.47 -16.12
CA LEU A 215 -10.10 4.30 -16.17
C LEU A 215 -9.97 5.51 -17.09
N GLY A 216 -8.81 5.69 -17.74
CA GLY A 216 -8.53 6.89 -18.54
C GLY A 216 -8.59 8.18 -17.72
N LYS A 217 -8.05 8.16 -16.49
CA LYS A 217 -7.98 9.30 -15.56
C LYS A 217 -6.53 9.81 -15.44
N SER A 218 -6.31 10.91 -14.73
CA SER A 218 -5.00 11.61 -14.70
C SER A 218 -4.29 11.55 -13.35
N VAL A 219 -2.97 11.64 -13.36
CA VAL A 219 -2.13 11.74 -12.15
C VAL A 219 -1.20 12.95 -12.25
N VAL A 220 -1.22 13.79 -11.23
CA VAL A 220 -0.27 14.88 -11.01
C VAL A 220 0.65 14.47 -9.86
N ALA A 221 1.85 14.00 -10.19
CA ALA A 221 2.87 13.70 -9.18
C ALA A 221 3.42 14.99 -8.56
N VAL A 222 3.21 15.17 -7.25
CA VAL A 222 3.73 16.29 -6.46
C VAL A 222 4.64 15.78 -5.35
N GLY A 223 5.31 16.69 -4.64
CA GLY A 223 6.28 16.27 -3.62
C GLY A 223 7.42 15.41 -4.17
N VAL A 224 7.75 15.50 -5.46
CA VAL A 224 8.72 14.64 -6.19
C VAL A 224 10.16 14.68 -5.65
N PHE A 225 10.40 15.50 -4.63
CA PHE A 225 11.66 15.56 -3.88
C PHE A 225 11.59 14.95 -2.47
N ASN A 226 10.47 14.32 -2.09
CA ASN A 226 10.08 13.87 -0.74
C ASN A 226 10.53 14.88 0.34
N SER A 227 9.84 16.02 0.42
CA SER A 227 10.12 17.13 1.36
C SER A 227 11.55 17.70 1.35
N GLY A 228 12.33 17.38 0.32
CA GLY A 228 13.64 17.95 0.07
C GLY A 228 14.77 16.92 0.08
N LEU A 229 14.56 15.70 0.56
CA LEU A 229 15.60 14.66 0.62
C LEU A 229 16.29 14.41 -0.74
N LEU A 230 15.53 14.48 -1.84
CA LEU A 230 16.02 14.32 -3.22
C LEU A 230 16.38 15.66 -3.92
N SER A 231 16.36 16.79 -3.21
CA SER A 231 16.58 18.13 -3.78
C SER A 231 18.04 18.58 -3.85
N ARG A 232 18.96 17.81 -3.27
CA ARG A 232 20.40 18.06 -3.28
C ARG A 232 21.13 16.96 -4.03
N ASP A 233 22.28 17.30 -4.61
CA ASP A 233 23.13 16.32 -5.31
C ASP A 233 23.60 15.22 -4.35
N ARG A 234 23.92 15.56 -3.10
CA ARG A 234 24.13 14.64 -1.98
C ARG A 234 23.17 14.94 -0.80
N PRO A 235 22.36 13.97 -0.35
CA PRO A 235 21.60 14.07 0.89
C PRO A 235 22.49 14.20 2.12
N VAL A 236 21.95 14.75 3.21
CA VAL A 236 22.63 14.89 4.51
C VAL A 236 21.68 14.56 5.66
N PRO A 237 22.18 14.16 6.85
CA PRO A 237 21.35 13.99 8.04
C PRO A 237 20.56 15.26 8.39
N GLY A 238 19.37 15.08 8.99
CA GLY A 238 18.48 16.18 9.38
C GLY A 238 17.61 16.76 8.24
N MET A 239 17.75 16.26 7.01
CA MET A 239 16.80 16.56 5.93
C MET A 239 15.40 15.99 6.23
N LYS A 240 14.39 16.47 5.50
CA LYS A 240 12.98 16.07 5.69
C LYS A 240 12.56 15.04 4.65
N TYR A 241 11.71 14.10 5.08
CA TYR A 241 10.97 13.12 4.27
C TYR A 241 9.52 13.13 4.77
N ASP A 242 8.55 13.17 3.87
CA ASP A 242 7.11 13.25 4.16
C ASP A 242 6.76 14.21 5.31
N TYR A 243 7.31 15.42 5.16
CA TYR A 243 7.24 16.58 6.03
C TYR A 243 7.84 16.45 7.44
N ARG A 244 8.30 15.24 7.82
CA ARG A 244 8.97 14.91 9.07
C ARG A 244 10.48 14.76 8.88
N SER A 245 11.25 14.58 9.96
CA SER A 245 12.69 14.29 9.84
C SER A 245 12.90 12.94 9.14
N ALA A 246 13.80 12.89 8.16
CA ALA A 246 14.05 11.68 7.39
C ALA A 246 14.71 10.58 8.26
N PRO A 247 14.16 9.35 8.27
CA PRO A 247 14.81 8.17 8.82
C PRO A 247 16.23 7.96 8.24
N VAL A 248 17.14 7.42 9.05
CA VAL A 248 18.56 7.27 8.70
C VAL A 248 18.74 6.33 7.50
N ASP A 249 17.98 5.25 7.44
CA ASP A 249 17.90 4.30 6.34
C ASP A 249 17.45 4.97 5.02
N LEU A 250 16.45 5.85 5.05
CA LEU A 250 16.03 6.61 3.86
C LEU A 250 17.09 7.62 3.42
N VAL A 251 17.83 8.25 4.35
CA VAL A 251 18.98 9.11 4.01
C VAL A 251 20.10 8.28 3.37
N HIS A 252 20.38 7.08 3.87
CA HIS A 252 21.36 6.16 3.27
C HIS A 252 20.93 5.71 1.87
N ARG A 253 19.66 5.30 1.70
CA ARG A 253 19.10 4.92 0.39
C ARG A 253 19.15 6.06 -0.61
N ALA A 254 18.80 7.28 -0.20
CA ALA A 254 18.91 8.47 -1.03
C ALA A 254 20.37 8.77 -1.44
N SER A 255 21.33 8.51 -0.54
CA SER A 255 22.76 8.69 -0.79
C SER A 255 23.31 7.65 -1.78
N ALA A 256 22.89 6.39 -1.68
CA ALA A 256 23.21 5.35 -2.67
C ALA A 256 22.65 5.70 -4.06
N ILE A 257 21.43 6.23 -4.16
CA ILE A 257 20.87 6.70 -5.44
C ILE A 257 21.69 7.89 -5.99
N ALA A 258 22.19 8.78 -5.13
CA ALA A 258 23.09 9.87 -5.56
C ALA A 258 24.39 9.34 -6.18
N GLU A 259 24.99 8.30 -5.61
CA GLU A 259 26.20 7.66 -6.15
C GLU A 259 25.97 7.08 -7.54
N VAL A 260 24.85 6.36 -7.73
CA VAL A 260 24.44 5.86 -9.05
C VAL A 260 24.18 7.00 -10.03
N CYS A 261 23.65 8.14 -9.57
CA CYS A 261 23.49 9.32 -10.43
C CYS A 261 24.85 9.87 -10.89
N GLU A 262 25.80 10.05 -9.98
CA GLU A 262 27.15 10.56 -10.25
C GLU A 262 27.93 9.65 -11.22
N GLN A 263 27.89 8.33 -10.99
CA GLN A 263 28.48 7.32 -11.89
C GLN A 263 27.91 7.40 -13.32
N HIS A 264 26.66 7.86 -13.47
CA HIS A 264 26.02 8.09 -14.75
C HIS A 264 26.07 9.55 -15.24
N GLY A 265 26.96 10.39 -14.70
CA GLY A 265 27.21 11.75 -15.18
C GLY A 265 26.04 12.72 -14.97
N THR A 266 25.25 12.51 -13.92
CA THR A 266 24.08 13.33 -13.58
C THR A 266 23.96 13.46 -12.06
N THR A 267 23.03 14.28 -11.58
CA THR A 267 22.79 14.46 -10.15
C THR A 267 21.40 14.00 -9.74
N LEU A 268 21.23 13.73 -8.44
CA LEU A 268 19.98 13.24 -7.85
C LEU A 268 18.76 14.14 -8.20
N PRO A 269 18.83 15.48 -8.11
CA PRO A 269 17.71 16.35 -8.48
C PRO A 269 17.42 16.37 -9.99
N ARG A 270 18.42 16.07 -10.84
CA ARG A 270 18.28 16.06 -12.30
C ARG A 270 17.64 14.79 -12.84
N ARG A 271 17.86 13.63 -12.20
CA ARG A 271 17.32 12.33 -12.64
C ARG A 271 15.80 12.22 -12.56
N ARG A 272 15.12 13.02 -11.71
CA ARG A 272 13.65 13.08 -11.62
C ARG A 272 12.95 13.27 -12.98
N HIS A 273 13.58 14.00 -13.90
CA HIS A 273 13.03 14.34 -15.22
C HIS A 273 13.02 13.17 -16.22
N ARG A 274 13.44 11.96 -15.79
CA ARG A 274 13.48 10.75 -16.63
C ARG A 274 12.85 9.50 -15.99
N LEU A 275 12.12 9.60 -14.87
CA LEU A 275 11.14 8.55 -14.59
C LEU A 275 10.15 8.50 -15.77
N PRO A 276 9.83 7.32 -16.32
CA PRO A 276 9.15 7.24 -17.60
C PRO A 276 7.69 7.67 -17.45
N VAL A 277 7.35 8.85 -18.00
CA VAL A 277 5.98 9.41 -18.10
C VAL A 277 5.06 8.57 -19.02
N HIS A 278 5.48 7.35 -19.37
CA HIS A 278 4.70 6.31 -20.01
C HIS A 278 5.14 4.96 -19.42
N PRO A 279 4.22 4.11 -18.93
CA PRO A 279 4.54 2.71 -18.71
C PRO A 279 5.05 2.10 -20.04
N PRO A 280 5.98 1.14 -19.98
CA PRO A 280 6.61 0.62 -21.17
C PRO A 280 5.56 -0.04 -22.07
N ARG A 281 5.20 0.62 -23.17
CA ARG A 281 4.40 -0.01 -24.24
C ARG A 281 5.13 -1.29 -24.67
N ARG A 282 4.61 -2.46 -24.28
CA ARG A 282 5.05 -3.76 -24.80
C ARG A 282 4.95 -3.67 -26.32
N ARG A 283 6.09 -3.52 -27.00
CA ARG A 283 6.17 -3.70 -28.45
C ARG A 283 5.84 -5.17 -28.70
N GLN A 284 4.65 -5.44 -29.24
CA GLN A 284 4.35 -6.73 -29.83
C GLN A 284 5.46 -7.06 -30.84
N ARG A 285 6.29 -8.05 -30.51
CA ARG A 285 7.21 -8.67 -31.46
C ARG A 285 6.45 -9.82 -32.10
N HIS A 286 6.00 -9.65 -33.33
CA HIS A 286 5.66 -10.81 -34.15
C HIS A 286 6.93 -11.62 -34.43
N PRO A 287 6.86 -12.97 -34.42
CA PRO A 287 7.97 -13.83 -34.80
C PRO A 287 8.13 -13.81 -36.33
N GLY A 288 9.37 -13.67 -36.82
CA GLY A 288 9.62 -13.54 -38.26
C GLY A 288 11.09 -13.62 -38.64
N HIS A 289 11.56 -14.85 -38.88
CA HIS A 289 12.76 -15.31 -39.61
C HIS A 289 14.11 -14.56 -39.50
N ALA A 290 15.15 -15.37 -39.28
CA ALA A 290 16.53 -14.98 -39.47
C ALA A 290 16.91 -14.88 -40.96
N ASN A 291 17.75 -13.90 -41.32
CA ASN A 291 18.92 -14.20 -42.15
C ASN A 291 20.10 -13.22 -41.97
N ARG A 292 21.23 -13.61 -42.55
CA ARG A 292 22.62 -13.20 -42.28
C ARG A 292 23.00 -11.76 -42.66
N ARG A 293 24.01 -11.27 -41.90
CA ARG A 293 25.19 -10.48 -42.32
C ARG A 293 25.04 -9.50 -43.51
N THR A 294 25.36 -8.23 -43.28
CA THR A 294 26.71 -7.66 -43.54
C THR A 294 26.76 -6.20 -43.10
N GLY A 295 27.93 -5.72 -42.65
CA GLY A 295 28.11 -4.32 -42.30
C GLY A 295 28.75 -3.54 -43.44
N ARG A 296 28.36 -2.26 -43.59
CA ARG A 296 29.28 -1.23 -44.11
C ARG A 296 28.87 0.17 -43.68
N THR A 297 29.85 1.07 -43.76
CA THR A 297 29.91 2.37 -43.10
C THR A 297 29.60 3.55 -44.04
N GLN A 298 29.23 4.67 -43.40
CA GLN A 298 29.55 6.06 -43.78
C GLN A 298 28.73 6.84 -44.84
N ARG A 299 28.49 8.11 -44.46
CA ARG A 299 28.45 9.37 -45.24
C ARG A 299 27.14 9.85 -45.92
N ARG A 300 26.59 10.92 -45.32
CA ARG A 300 25.95 12.11 -45.96
C ARG A 300 26.88 12.72 -47.04
N PRO A 301 26.37 13.42 -48.09
CA PRO A 301 26.01 14.85 -47.98
C PRO A 301 24.72 15.23 -48.79
N PRO A 302 24.50 16.46 -49.33
CA PRO A 302 23.52 17.37 -48.74
C PRO A 302 22.37 17.83 -49.69
N SER A 303 21.43 18.60 -49.13
CA SER A 303 20.33 19.27 -49.85
C SER A 303 20.79 20.40 -50.78
N PRO A 304 19.95 20.78 -51.75
CA PRO A 304 19.72 22.20 -52.02
C PRO A 304 18.24 22.60 -51.93
N THR A 305 18.02 23.91 -51.87
CA THR A 305 16.75 24.60 -51.58
C THR A 305 15.99 25.09 -52.82
N HIS A 306 14.77 25.56 -52.56
CA HIS A 306 13.94 26.51 -53.32
C HIS A 306 12.79 26.00 -54.23
N SER A 307 11.60 26.30 -53.71
CA SER A 307 10.30 26.53 -54.34
C SER A 307 10.27 27.24 -55.70
N ARG A 308 9.28 26.91 -56.54
CA ARG A 308 8.11 27.79 -56.80
C ARG A 308 6.93 27.05 -57.47
N ARG A 309 5.71 27.48 -57.13
CA ARG A 309 4.36 27.12 -57.64
C ARG A 309 4.03 27.89 -58.95
N PRO A 310 2.82 27.81 -59.55
CA PRO A 310 1.91 26.66 -59.80
C PRO A 310 1.34 26.70 -61.26
N LEU A 311 0.36 25.86 -61.62
CA LEU A 311 -0.93 26.24 -62.27
C LEU A 311 -1.74 25.05 -62.82
N GLY A 312 -3.08 25.12 -62.72
CA GLY A 312 -3.99 24.63 -63.78
C GLY A 312 -4.62 23.22 -63.65
N PRO A 313 -5.95 23.07 -63.85
CA PRO A 313 -6.68 21.78 -63.86
C PRO A 313 -7.37 21.54 -65.25
N PRO A 314 -8.44 20.72 -65.41
CA PRO A 314 -8.83 19.41 -64.84
C PRO A 314 -8.72 18.35 -66.01
N PRO A 315 -9.72 17.56 -66.50
CA PRO A 315 -10.92 16.93 -65.90
C PRO A 315 -11.18 15.42 -66.20
N ARG A 316 -11.91 14.79 -65.27
CA ARG A 316 -12.99 13.78 -65.41
C ARG A 316 -13.00 12.75 -66.58
N ARG A 317 -13.26 11.48 -66.23
CA ARG A 317 -14.27 10.60 -66.88
C ARG A 317 -14.71 9.43 -65.97
N ARG A 318 -16.02 9.14 -65.92
CA ARG A 318 -16.62 7.80 -65.68
C ARG A 318 -16.92 7.16 -67.05
N PRO A 319 -17.15 5.83 -67.18
CA PRO A 319 -18.46 5.18 -66.94
C PRO A 319 -18.38 4.05 -65.85
N ASP A 320 -19.43 3.48 -65.24
CA ASP A 320 -20.67 2.82 -65.73
C ASP A 320 -20.37 1.45 -66.43
N GLN A 321 -21.09 0.32 -66.28
CA GLN A 321 -22.23 -0.11 -65.42
C GLN A 321 -22.43 -1.66 -65.57
N THR A 322 -23.28 -2.31 -64.73
CA THR A 322 -23.81 -3.72 -64.86
C THR A 322 -22.80 -4.89 -64.69
N GLY A 323 -23.19 -6.14 -64.33
CA GLY A 323 -24.50 -6.76 -64.06
C GLY A 323 -24.40 -8.14 -63.34
N ARG A 324 -25.56 -8.78 -63.05
CA ARG A 324 -25.75 -10.02 -62.25
C ARG A 324 -25.25 -11.32 -62.93
N THR A 325 -24.96 -12.38 -62.14
CA THR A 325 -25.83 -13.60 -61.95
C THR A 325 -25.27 -14.60 -60.91
N ASP A 326 -26.17 -15.39 -60.30
CA ASP A 326 -25.93 -16.48 -59.34
C ASP A 326 -25.18 -17.72 -59.90
N LEU A 327 -24.61 -18.53 -58.99
CA LEU A 327 -24.76 -20.00 -59.02
C LEU A 327 -24.38 -20.63 -57.66
N GLY A 328 -25.21 -21.55 -57.17
CA GLY A 328 -25.22 -22.00 -55.78
C GLY A 328 -24.27 -23.12 -55.34
N LEU A 329 -24.14 -23.19 -54.01
CA LEU A 329 -24.02 -24.39 -53.15
C LEU A 329 -22.93 -25.45 -53.43
N SER A 330 -21.93 -25.50 -52.55
CA SER A 330 -21.65 -26.67 -51.68
C SER A 330 -20.40 -26.44 -50.81
N GLY A 331 -20.30 -27.11 -49.65
CA GLY A 331 -19.04 -27.16 -48.87
C GLY A 331 -19.20 -27.00 -47.35
N ARG A 332 -19.18 -28.12 -46.64
CA ARG A 332 -19.19 -28.24 -45.17
C ARG A 332 -18.21 -27.29 -44.46
N ALA A 333 -18.67 -26.67 -43.37
CA ALA A 333 -17.80 -26.16 -42.31
C ALA A 333 -17.60 -27.23 -41.23
N VAL A 334 -16.35 -27.39 -40.76
CA VAL A 334 -15.93 -28.17 -39.58
C VAL A 334 -15.37 -27.14 -38.58
N PRO A 335 -15.66 -27.23 -37.27
CA PRO A 335 -15.43 -26.10 -36.36
C PRO A 335 -13.94 -25.82 -36.12
N HIS A 336 -13.60 -24.54 -36.00
CA HIS A 336 -12.35 -24.10 -35.39
C HIS A 336 -12.53 -23.86 -33.89
N GLY A 337 -11.43 -24.06 -33.16
CA GLY A 337 -11.44 -24.22 -31.71
C GLY A 337 -11.92 -22.99 -30.95
N ARG A 338 -12.47 -23.24 -29.77
CA ARG A 338 -12.67 -22.22 -28.75
C ARG A 338 -11.29 -21.79 -28.24
N ASP A 339 -10.95 -20.52 -28.38
CA ASP A 339 -10.00 -19.91 -27.46
C ASP A 339 -10.64 -19.97 -26.06
N ALA A 340 -9.93 -20.55 -25.10
CA ALA A 340 -10.43 -20.72 -23.75
C ALA A 340 -10.45 -19.36 -23.04
N VAL A 341 -11.65 -18.78 -22.92
CA VAL A 341 -11.91 -17.76 -21.89
C VAL A 341 -11.72 -18.45 -20.55
N ILE A 342 -10.63 -18.13 -19.85
CA ILE A 342 -10.49 -18.48 -18.43
C ILE A 342 -11.50 -17.59 -17.70
N SER A 343 -12.59 -18.20 -17.21
CA SER A 343 -13.56 -17.47 -16.39
C SER A 343 -12.91 -17.00 -15.10
N SER A 344 -13.36 -15.85 -14.58
CA SER A 344 -13.05 -15.39 -13.23
C SER A 344 -13.42 -16.41 -12.15
N ASP A 345 -14.33 -17.35 -12.45
CA ASP A 345 -14.76 -18.43 -11.55
C ASP A 345 -13.71 -19.55 -11.39
N VAL A 346 -12.58 -19.51 -12.11
CA VAL A 346 -11.57 -20.59 -12.15
C VAL A 346 -10.31 -20.26 -11.33
N LEU A 347 -10.22 -19.07 -10.73
CA LEU A 347 -9.06 -18.62 -9.93
C LEU A 347 -9.37 -18.40 -8.44
N ILE A 348 -10.57 -18.78 -7.99
CA ILE A 348 -10.89 -18.85 -6.56
C ILE A 348 -10.34 -20.18 -6.02
N GLY A 349 -9.31 -20.12 -5.17
CA GLY A 349 -8.73 -21.28 -4.50
C GLY A 349 -7.75 -22.09 -5.36
N VAL A 350 -6.57 -21.52 -5.63
CA VAL A 350 -5.39 -22.32 -6.00
C VAL A 350 -4.63 -22.58 -4.71
N PRO A 351 -4.53 -23.83 -4.22
CA PRO A 351 -3.87 -24.18 -2.98
C PRO A 351 -2.47 -23.58 -2.87
N MET A 352 -2.19 -22.86 -1.78
CA MET A 352 -0.86 -22.29 -1.57
C MET A 352 -0.41 -22.07 -0.13
N LYS A 353 0.91 -22.10 0.01
CA LYS A 353 1.65 -21.91 1.26
C LYS A 353 2.68 -20.80 1.07
N LEU A 354 2.39 -19.64 1.66
CA LEU A 354 3.25 -18.46 1.64
C LEU A 354 4.31 -18.57 2.74
N LEU A 355 5.58 -18.33 2.41
CA LEU A 355 6.71 -18.45 3.33
C LEU A 355 7.77 -17.39 3.07
N ARG A 356 8.62 -17.15 4.08
CA ARG A 356 9.76 -16.23 4.00
C ARG A 356 11.05 -17.03 4.17
N ILE A 357 12.00 -16.91 3.25
CA ILE A 357 13.23 -17.72 3.23
C ILE A 357 14.49 -16.86 3.20
N GLY A 358 15.46 -17.14 4.07
CA GLY A 358 16.73 -16.40 4.15
C GLY A 358 17.18 -16.08 5.58
N ALA A 359 18.26 -15.31 5.67
CA ALA A 359 18.78 -14.82 6.94
C ALA A 359 17.79 -13.84 7.60
N THR A 360 17.82 -13.76 8.93
CA THR A 360 16.91 -12.90 9.70
C THR A 360 17.04 -11.43 9.28
N GLY A 361 15.96 -10.84 8.77
CA GLY A 361 15.94 -9.46 8.27
C GLY A 361 16.37 -9.30 6.80
N GLU A 362 16.76 -10.38 6.13
CA GLU A 362 17.05 -10.46 4.69
C GLU A 362 16.21 -11.56 4.02
N GLU A 363 15.05 -11.92 4.60
CA GLU A 363 14.20 -12.95 4.02
C GLU A 363 13.57 -12.53 2.69
N ILE A 364 13.53 -13.47 1.75
CA ILE A 364 12.84 -13.36 0.46
C ILE A 364 11.41 -13.88 0.64
N PRO A 365 10.37 -13.12 0.25
CA PRO A 365 9.01 -13.63 0.22
C PRO A 365 8.87 -14.67 -0.89
N ALA A 366 8.22 -15.79 -0.59
CA ALA A 366 8.11 -16.94 -1.49
C ALA A 366 6.77 -17.65 -1.34
N VAL A 367 6.48 -18.53 -2.30
CA VAL A 367 5.35 -19.46 -2.27
C VAL A 367 5.82 -20.88 -2.55
N LEU A 368 5.32 -21.83 -1.78
CA LEU A 368 5.48 -23.27 -2.00
C LEU A 368 4.28 -23.77 -2.83
N GLY A 369 4.56 -24.34 -4.01
CA GLY A 369 3.55 -24.94 -4.88
C GLY A 369 3.24 -26.40 -4.53
N GLU A 370 2.14 -26.92 -5.07
CA GLU A 370 1.67 -28.30 -4.85
C GLU A 370 2.70 -29.40 -5.16
N ASP A 371 3.62 -29.13 -6.10
CA ASP A 371 4.68 -30.05 -6.51
C ASP A 371 5.93 -30.00 -5.59
N GLY A 372 5.87 -29.23 -4.51
CA GLY A 372 6.94 -29.08 -3.53
C GLY A 372 8.03 -28.08 -3.92
N ARG A 373 7.92 -27.41 -5.07
CA ARG A 373 8.88 -26.38 -5.50
C ARG A 373 8.52 -25.02 -4.91
N ILE A 374 9.55 -24.22 -4.64
CA ILE A 374 9.42 -22.89 -4.04
C ILE A 374 9.72 -21.83 -5.10
N PHE A 375 8.91 -20.77 -5.14
CA PHE A 375 9.01 -19.70 -6.11
C PHE A 375 9.06 -18.34 -5.41
N ALA A 376 9.94 -17.43 -5.85
CA ALA A 376 10.06 -16.11 -5.22
C ALA A 376 8.90 -15.19 -5.62
N LEU A 377 8.39 -14.45 -4.64
CA LEU A 377 7.38 -13.40 -4.79
C LEU A 377 8.02 -12.00 -4.91
N ALA A 378 9.34 -11.90 -5.01
CA ALA A 378 10.09 -10.63 -5.08
C ALA A 378 9.71 -9.72 -6.27
N GLU A 379 9.07 -10.27 -7.32
CA GLU A 379 8.50 -9.48 -8.43
C GLU A 379 7.07 -8.95 -8.14
N LEU A 380 6.40 -9.47 -7.10
CA LEU A 380 5.05 -9.08 -6.67
C LEU A 380 5.03 -8.23 -5.40
N THR A 381 5.98 -8.45 -4.48
CA THR A 381 6.08 -7.74 -3.20
C THR A 381 7.51 -7.71 -2.68
N GLY A 382 7.83 -6.72 -1.84
CA GLY A 382 9.07 -6.66 -1.09
C GLY A 382 9.11 -7.65 0.07
N ASP A 383 7.97 -7.91 0.71
CA ASP A 383 7.81 -8.94 1.75
C ASP A 383 6.34 -9.41 1.87
N ILE A 384 6.07 -10.49 2.62
CA ILE A 384 4.71 -10.91 2.99
C ILE A 384 4.31 -10.13 4.24
N ASP A 385 3.84 -8.90 4.05
CA ASP A 385 3.45 -7.98 5.13
C ASP A 385 1.97 -7.56 5.03
N GLY A 386 1.54 -6.66 5.92
CA GLY A 386 0.18 -6.12 5.89
C GLY A 386 -0.18 -5.38 4.61
N ALA A 387 0.77 -4.74 3.91
CA ALA A 387 0.49 -4.03 2.65
C ALA A 387 0.29 -5.01 1.48
N PHE A 388 1.08 -6.09 1.43
CA PHE A 388 0.87 -7.20 0.52
C PHE A 388 -0.51 -7.83 0.72
N LEU A 389 -0.86 -8.19 1.96
CA LEU A 389 -2.16 -8.79 2.28
C LEU A 389 -3.33 -7.85 1.96
N ALA A 390 -3.24 -6.57 2.32
CA ALA A 390 -4.27 -5.56 2.06
C ALA A 390 -4.63 -5.37 0.58
N THR A 391 -3.74 -5.75 -0.34
CA THR A 391 -3.89 -5.56 -1.79
C THR A 391 -4.24 -6.84 -2.55
N GLY A 392 -4.76 -7.87 -1.85
CA GLY A 392 -5.07 -9.17 -2.46
C GLY A 392 -3.81 -9.95 -2.84
N GLY A 393 -2.74 -9.82 -2.04
CA GLY A 393 -1.44 -10.41 -2.33
C GLY A 393 -1.47 -11.94 -2.50
N THR A 394 -2.31 -12.63 -1.72
CA THR A 394 -2.60 -14.08 -1.85
C THR A 394 -3.05 -14.43 -3.27
N ASP A 395 -4.09 -13.75 -3.75
CA ASP A 395 -4.73 -14.02 -5.04
C ASP A 395 -3.80 -13.66 -6.20
N ARG A 396 -3.00 -12.59 -6.04
CA ARG A 396 -1.95 -12.19 -6.98
C ARG A 396 -0.83 -13.23 -7.07
N ALA A 397 -0.40 -13.78 -5.93
CA ALA A 397 0.57 -14.87 -5.88
C ALA A 397 0.00 -16.13 -6.56
N ALA A 398 -1.27 -16.45 -6.31
CA ALA A 398 -1.97 -17.61 -6.88
C ALA A 398 -2.04 -17.53 -8.41
N ALA A 399 -2.48 -16.38 -8.93
CA ALA A 399 -2.53 -16.14 -10.37
C ALA A 399 -1.14 -16.20 -11.03
N ALA A 400 -0.10 -15.67 -10.38
CA ALA A 400 1.27 -15.69 -10.92
C ALA A 400 1.89 -17.10 -10.90
N LEU A 401 1.64 -17.88 -9.83
CA LEU A 401 2.08 -19.27 -9.71
C LEU A 401 1.40 -20.14 -10.77
N ALA A 402 0.06 -20.07 -10.87
CA ALA A 402 -0.72 -20.81 -11.87
C ALA A 402 -0.35 -20.44 -13.32
N ALA A 403 0.05 -19.19 -13.56
CA ALA A 403 0.53 -18.73 -14.86
C ALA A 403 2.00 -19.09 -15.16
N GLY A 404 2.73 -19.73 -14.22
CA GLY A 404 4.14 -20.07 -14.36
C GLY A 404 5.06 -18.85 -14.50
N GLN A 405 4.69 -17.73 -13.88
CA GLN A 405 5.39 -16.45 -14.01
C GLN A 405 6.44 -16.20 -12.93
N LEU A 406 6.37 -16.93 -11.81
CA LEU A 406 7.28 -16.76 -10.69
C LEU A 406 8.60 -17.54 -10.93
N PRO A 407 9.77 -16.96 -10.60
CA PRO A 407 11.05 -17.66 -10.69
C PRO A 407 11.18 -18.68 -9.55
N GLU A 408 11.58 -19.91 -9.90
CA GLU A 408 11.89 -20.98 -8.94
C GLU A 408 13.15 -20.64 -8.12
N VAL A 409 13.14 -21.00 -6.83
CA VAL A 409 14.23 -20.76 -5.88
C VAL A 409 14.71 -22.09 -5.31
N ASP A 410 16.02 -22.34 -5.38
CA ASP A 410 16.65 -23.38 -4.58
C ASP A 410 16.71 -22.93 -3.12
N ALA A 411 15.80 -23.46 -2.30
CA ALA A 411 15.73 -23.17 -0.87
C ALA A 411 16.61 -24.11 -0.02
N ALA A 412 17.42 -24.99 -0.63
CA ALA A 412 18.21 -25.97 0.10
C ALA A 412 19.20 -25.29 1.07
N GLY A 413 19.02 -25.55 2.38
CA GLY A 413 19.84 -24.97 3.44
C GLY A 413 19.53 -23.51 3.78
N LEU A 414 18.53 -22.88 3.16
CA LEU A 414 18.03 -21.58 3.60
C LEU A 414 17.17 -21.74 4.86
N ARG A 415 17.31 -20.80 5.80
CA ARG A 415 16.42 -20.67 6.96
C ARG A 415 15.01 -20.30 6.48
N ILE A 416 13.99 -20.88 7.11
CA ILE A 416 12.60 -20.42 7.00
C ILE A 416 12.35 -19.43 8.14
N GLY A 417 11.96 -18.20 7.80
CA GLY A 417 11.52 -17.19 8.75
C GLY A 417 10.02 -17.27 9.01
N ALA A 418 9.51 -16.45 9.93
CA ALA A 418 8.07 -16.35 10.15
C ALA A 418 7.37 -15.90 8.87
N PRO A 419 6.18 -16.45 8.51
CA PRO A 419 5.58 -16.25 7.20
C PRO A 419 4.95 -14.86 7.00
N VAL A 420 4.69 -14.13 8.10
CA VAL A 420 4.23 -12.73 8.07
C VAL A 420 5.35 -11.85 8.63
N ALA A 421 5.78 -10.88 7.84
CA ALA A 421 6.78 -9.90 8.22
C ALA A 421 6.18 -8.87 9.18
N ARG A 422 6.67 -8.85 10.43
CA ARG A 422 6.31 -7.89 11.50
C ARG A 422 4.82 -7.55 11.57
N PRO A 423 3.99 -8.42 12.17
CA PRO A 423 2.58 -8.14 12.41
C PRO A 423 2.34 -6.76 13.04
N GLY A 424 1.22 -6.10 12.67
CA GLY A 424 0.87 -4.82 13.29
C GLY A 424 0.45 -4.98 14.76
N LYS A 425 -0.18 -6.10 15.09
CA LYS A 425 -0.56 -6.57 16.42
C LYS A 425 -0.45 -8.09 16.51
N LEU A 426 -0.04 -8.59 17.67
CA LEU A 426 -0.35 -9.94 18.14
C LEU A 426 -1.43 -9.83 19.20
N VAL A 427 -2.64 -10.26 18.88
CA VAL A 427 -3.78 -10.31 19.81
C VAL A 427 -3.94 -11.76 20.25
N CYS A 428 -3.92 -12.03 21.56
CA CYS A 428 -3.86 -13.39 22.09
C CYS A 428 -5.08 -13.69 22.97
N VAL A 429 -5.57 -14.93 22.92
CA VAL A 429 -6.79 -15.36 23.61
C VAL A 429 -6.48 -16.48 24.60
N GLY A 430 -6.44 -16.16 25.89
CA GLY A 430 -6.21 -17.16 26.92
C GLY A 430 -7.47 -17.95 27.28
N LEU A 431 -7.27 -19.14 27.86
CA LEU A 431 -8.33 -20.03 28.36
C LEU A 431 -9.41 -20.36 27.31
N ASN A 432 -9.03 -20.46 26.02
CA ASN A 432 -9.99 -20.70 24.95
C ASN A 432 -10.30 -22.18 24.66
N TYR A 433 -9.74 -23.14 25.41
CA TYR A 433 -10.06 -24.57 25.23
C TYR A 433 -10.70 -25.16 26.49
N ARG A 434 -11.72 -26.00 26.29
CA ARG A 434 -12.51 -26.60 27.38
C ARG A 434 -11.69 -27.55 28.26
N ASP A 435 -10.76 -28.28 27.67
CA ASP A 435 -9.85 -29.19 28.38
C ASP A 435 -8.80 -28.40 29.19
N HIS A 436 -8.22 -27.34 28.64
CA HIS A 436 -7.25 -26.49 29.32
C HIS A 436 -7.87 -25.74 30.52
N ALA A 437 -9.11 -25.24 30.38
CA ALA A 437 -9.85 -24.64 31.49
C ALA A 437 -10.09 -25.67 32.62
N ALA A 438 -10.43 -26.91 32.27
CA ALA A 438 -10.61 -27.99 33.25
C ALA A 438 -9.30 -28.43 33.93
N GLU A 439 -8.20 -28.52 33.18
CA GLU A 439 -6.85 -28.87 33.68
C GLU A 439 -6.35 -27.87 34.72
N THR A 440 -6.49 -26.58 34.43
CA THR A 440 -6.04 -25.49 35.30
C THR A 440 -7.01 -25.19 36.46
N GLY A 441 -8.17 -25.85 36.51
CA GLY A 441 -9.24 -25.57 37.47
C GLY A 441 -9.91 -24.20 37.27
N ALA A 442 -9.71 -23.57 36.11
CA ALA A 442 -10.27 -22.27 35.79
C ALA A 442 -11.78 -22.36 35.46
N VAL A 443 -12.53 -21.33 35.84
CA VAL A 443 -13.92 -21.17 35.38
C VAL A 443 -13.90 -20.86 33.88
N VAL A 444 -14.69 -21.60 33.10
CA VAL A 444 -14.88 -21.33 31.67
C VAL A 444 -15.34 -19.88 31.49
N PRO A 445 -14.57 -19.02 30.79
CA PRO A 445 -14.88 -17.61 30.71
C PRO A 445 -16.14 -17.34 29.88
N GLU A 446 -16.93 -16.33 30.26
CA GLU A 446 -18.12 -15.91 29.51
C GLU A 446 -17.79 -15.10 28.24
N ARG A 447 -16.56 -14.58 28.13
CA ARG A 447 -16.05 -13.77 27.00
C ARG A 447 -14.56 -14.07 26.77
N PRO A 448 -14.03 -13.87 25.55
CA PRO A 448 -12.61 -14.05 25.28
C PRO A 448 -11.71 -13.26 26.25
N VAL A 449 -10.73 -13.93 26.86
CA VAL A 449 -9.73 -13.28 27.72
C VAL A 449 -8.59 -12.80 26.82
N VAL A 450 -8.63 -11.51 26.48
CA VAL A 450 -7.73 -10.89 25.50
C VAL A 450 -6.53 -10.25 26.19
N PHE A 451 -5.33 -10.56 25.68
CA PHE A 451 -4.07 -9.91 26.05
C PHE A 451 -3.23 -9.66 24.79
N MET A 452 -2.10 -8.96 24.93
CA MET A 452 -1.24 -8.59 23.82
C MET A 452 0.15 -9.21 23.95
N LYS A 453 0.78 -9.52 22.81
CA LYS A 453 2.24 -9.73 22.70
C LYS A 453 2.86 -8.60 21.88
N ASP A 454 4.10 -8.24 22.21
CA ASP A 454 4.88 -7.36 21.34
C ASP A 454 5.17 -8.06 19.99
N PRO A 455 4.86 -7.45 18.82
CA PRO A 455 5.16 -8.07 17.52
C PRO A 455 6.64 -8.37 17.25
N ALA A 456 7.57 -7.76 17.99
CA ALA A 456 9.00 -8.09 17.93
C ALA A 456 9.35 -9.46 18.54
N THR A 457 8.41 -10.13 19.21
CA THR A 457 8.60 -11.50 19.71
C THR A 457 8.54 -12.56 18.61
N VAL A 458 8.08 -12.21 17.40
CA VAL A 458 7.92 -13.13 16.28
C VAL A 458 9.27 -13.58 15.72
N VAL A 459 9.49 -14.89 15.72
CA VAL A 459 10.64 -15.55 15.11
C VAL A 459 10.22 -16.71 14.21
N GLY A 460 11.15 -17.20 13.40
CA GLY A 460 10.89 -18.29 12.47
C GLY A 460 10.60 -19.62 13.16
N PRO A 461 9.95 -20.56 12.45
CA PRO A 461 9.55 -21.87 12.95
C PRO A 461 10.70 -22.75 13.49
N TYR A 462 11.93 -22.49 13.03
CA TYR A 462 13.12 -23.26 13.38
C TYR A 462 14.20 -22.44 14.08
N ASP A 463 13.85 -21.23 14.53
CA ASP A 463 14.77 -20.36 15.27
C ASP A 463 14.96 -20.85 16.71
N GLN A 464 16.02 -20.35 17.35
CA GLN A 464 16.25 -20.55 18.78
C GLN A 464 15.31 -19.65 19.59
N VAL A 465 14.82 -20.16 20.71
CA VAL A 465 14.00 -19.38 21.66
C VAL A 465 14.83 -19.06 22.89
N LEU A 466 14.85 -17.79 23.25
CA LEU A 466 15.61 -17.23 24.36
C LEU A 466 14.83 -17.33 25.66
N ILE A 467 15.32 -18.16 26.58
CA ILE A 467 14.89 -18.17 27.98
C ILE A 467 15.38 -16.88 28.65
N PRO A 468 14.46 -16.05 29.20
CA PRO A 468 14.82 -14.79 29.83
C PRO A 468 15.77 -14.98 31.03
N ARG A 469 16.61 -13.97 31.29
CA ARG A 469 17.51 -13.99 32.45
C ARG A 469 16.72 -14.05 33.74
N GLY A 470 17.00 -15.06 34.55
CA GLY A 470 16.30 -15.31 35.81
C GLY A 470 14.96 -16.04 35.66
N SER A 471 14.52 -16.36 34.44
CA SER A 471 13.33 -17.23 34.24
C SER A 471 13.51 -18.56 34.99
N VAL A 472 12.44 -18.98 35.65
CA VAL A 472 12.34 -20.30 36.28
C VAL A 472 11.09 -21.06 35.83
N LYS A 473 10.16 -20.43 35.12
CA LYS A 473 8.86 -20.98 34.69
C LYS A 473 8.54 -20.73 33.21
N THR A 474 9.53 -20.82 32.32
CA THR A 474 9.28 -20.85 30.86
C THR A 474 8.42 -22.08 30.47
N ASP A 475 7.38 -21.86 29.69
CA ASP A 475 6.33 -22.82 29.32
C ASP A 475 6.00 -22.70 27.81
N TRP A 476 5.33 -23.72 27.26
CA TRP A 476 4.95 -23.87 25.85
C TRP A 476 3.43 -23.80 25.67
N GLU A 477 2.97 -23.36 24.50
CA GLU A 477 1.55 -23.32 24.14
C GLU A 477 1.38 -23.48 22.62
N VAL A 478 0.98 -24.66 22.10
CA VAL A 478 0.61 -24.79 20.67
C VAL A 478 -0.69 -24.08 20.37
N GLU A 479 -0.70 -23.20 19.36
CA GLU A 479 -1.88 -22.46 18.96
C GLU A 479 -2.08 -22.42 17.45
N LEU A 480 -3.34 -22.41 17.03
CA LEU A 480 -3.74 -21.92 15.71
C LEU A 480 -3.61 -20.40 15.71
N ALA A 481 -2.87 -19.84 14.75
CA ALA A 481 -2.80 -18.42 14.52
C ALA A 481 -3.57 -18.03 13.24
N VAL A 482 -4.44 -17.03 13.37
CA VAL A 482 -5.24 -16.47 12.28
C VAL A 482 -4.60 -15.18 11.81
N VAL A 483 -4.26 -15.10 10.52
CA VAL A 483 -3.69 -13.87 9.93
C VAL A 483 -4.80 -13.09 9.26
N ILE A 484 -4.93 -11.81 9.61
CA ILE A 484 -5.92 -10.90 9.02
C ILE A 484 -5.44 -10.45 7.64
N GLY A 485 -6.31 -10.56 6.64
CA GLY A 485 -6.07 -10.13 5.25
C GLY A 485 -6.76 -8.83 4.86
N ARG A 486 -7.87 -8.49 5.50
CA ARG A 486 -8.68 -7.30 5.23
C ARG A 486 -9.07 -6.60 6.54
N GLU A 487 -9.06 -5.27 6.55
CA GLU A 487 -9.44 -4.50 7.74
C GLU A 487 -10.81 -4.92 8.27
N ALA A 488 -10.85 -5.38 9.53
CA ALA A 488 -12.07 -5.79 10.24
C ALA A 488 -12.34 -4.81 11.39
N ARG A 489 -13.52 -4.20 11.38
CA ARG A 489 -14.01 -3.25 12.39
C ARG A 489 -15.52 -3.35 12.46
N TYR A 490 -16.09 -3.44 13.66
CA TYR A 490 -17.54 -3.53 13.88
C TYR A 490 -18.26 -4.48 12.92
N LEU A 491 -17.72 -5.70 12.74
CA LEU A 491 -18.36 -6.71 11.90
C LEU A 491 -19.77 -7.01 12.43
N ALA A 492 -20.74 -7.21 11.54
CA ALA A 492 -22.14 -7.38 11.91
C ALA A 492 -22.40 -8.75 12.56
N SER A 493 -21.72 -9.81 12.12
CA SER A 493 -21.78 -11.15 12.70
C SER A 493 -20.45 -11.91 12.59
N PRO A 494 -20.29 -13.04 13.32
CA PRO A 494 -19.19 -13.98 13.12
C PRO A 494 -19.03 -14.50 11.68
N ASP A 495 -20.12 -14.55 10.90
CA ASP A 495 -20.09 -15.08 9.53
C ASP A 495 -19.29 -14.19 8.56
N GLU A 496 -19.20 -12.89 8.85
CA GLU A 496 -18.40 -11.96 8.05
C GLU A 496 -16.89 -12.21 8.20
N ALA A 497 -16.46 -12.80 9.31
CA ALA A 497 -15.03 -12.96 9.66
C ALA A 497 -14.21 -13.67 8.58
N ALA A 498 -14.78 -14.68 7.90
CA ALA A 498 -14.07 -15.45 6.88
C ALA A 498 -13.53 -14.57 5.74
N ALA A 499 -14.26 -13.53 5.35
CA ALA A 499 -13.86 -12.57 4.31
C ALA A 499 -12.74 -11.60 4.75
N HIS A 500 -12.29 -11.70 6.00
CA HIS A 500 -11.21 -10.88 6.58
C HIS A 500 -9.95 -11.68 6.92
N ILE A 501 -9.94 -12.99 6.75
CA ILE A 501 -8.81 -13.87 7.07
C ILE A 501 -7.96 -14.09 5.80
N ALA A 502 -6.67 -13.76 5.86
CA ALA A 502 -5.70 -14.07 4.81
C ALA A 502 -5.28 -15.54 4.83
N GLY A 503 -5.36 -16.18 6.00
CA GLY A 503 -5.02 -17.58 6.17
C GLY A 503 -4.65 -17.94 7.61
N TYR A 504 -4.08 -19.12 7.75
CA TYR A 504 -3.78 -19.76 9.02
C TYR A 504 -2.30 -20.17 9.09
N THR A 505 -1.74 -20.14 10.29
CA THR A 505 -0.37 -20.62 10.55
C THR A 505 -0.29 -21.21 11.97
N ILE A 506 0.82 -21.87 12.30
CA ILE A 506 1.08 -22.38 13.65
C ILE A 506 1.80 -21.29 14.44
N SER A 507 1.42 -21.11 15.70
CA SER A 507 2.12 -20.26 16.66
C SER A 507 2.47 -21.08 17.90
N ASN A 508 3.56 -20.70 18.57
CA ASN A 508 3.93 -21.20 19.90
C ASN A 508 3.89 -20.01 20.86
N ASP A 509 2.87 -19.92 21.71
CA ASP A 509 2.71 -18.81 22.67
C ASP A 509 3.54 -19.05 23.95
N VAL A 510 4.86 -19.03 23.76
CA VAL A 510 5.84 -19.23 24.83
C VAL A 510 5.58 -18.21 25.95
N SER A 511 5.63 -18.70 27.18
CA SER A 511 5.18 -17.96 28.37
C SER A 511 6.17 -18.11 29.51
N GLU A 512 6.47 -17.04 30.24
CA GLU A 512 7.14 -17.13 31.55
C GLU A 512 6.08 -16.94 32.64
N ARG A 513 5.77 -18.01 33.38
CA ARG A 513 4.61 -18.02 34.29
C ARG A 513 4.79 -17.16 35.54
N GLU A 514 6.00 -16.96 36.03
CA GLU A 514 6.25 -16.07 37.17
C GLU A 514 6.02 -14.61 36.76
N PHE A 515 6.54 -14.22 35.60
CA PHE A 515 6.34 -12.87 35.05
C PHE A 515 4.87 -12.63 34.65
N GLN A 516 4.17 -13.67 34.16
CA GLN A 516 2.77 -13.62 33.76
C GLN A 516 1.80 -13.52 34.95
N LEU A 517 2.06 -14.23 36.05
CA LEU A 517 1.09 -14.46 37.13
C LEU A 517 1.45 -13.78 38.47
N GLU A 518 2.73 -13.49 38.71
CA GLU A 518 3.20 -13.01 40.02
C GLU A 518 3.72 -11.57 39.97
N TYR A 519 4.27 -11.12 38.84
CA TYR A 519 4.89 -9.79 38.72
C TYR A 519 3.91 -8.70 38.25
N SER A 520 2.82 -9.06 37.57
CA SER A 520 1.86 -8.14 36.97
C SER A 520 0.45 -8.70 36.97
N ALA A 521 -0.56 -7.82 37.03
CA ALA A 521 -1.95 -8.19 36.78
C ALA A 521 -2.28 -8.34 35.28
N GLN A 522 -1.36 -7.93 34.38
CA GLN A 522 -1.45 -8.10 32.94
C GLN A 522 -0.47 -9.18 32.48
N TRP A 523 -0.96 -10.14 31.69
CA TRP A 523 -0.19 -11.28 31.21
C TRP A 523 0.89 -10.91 30.18
N ASP A 524 0.71 -9.77 29.50
CA ASP A 524 1.59 -9.21 28.47
C ASP A 524 3.08 -9.28 28.84
N LEU A 525 3.44 -9.08 30.13
CA LEU A 525 4.82 -9.09 30.62
C LEU A 525 5.50 -10.47 30.48
N GLY A 526 4.84 -11.54 30.94
CA GLY A 526 5.35 -12.91 30.80
C GLY A 526 5.16 -13.51 29.40
N LYS A 527 4.32 -12.87 28.58
CA LYS A 527 4.03 -13.26 27.20
C LYS A 527 4.92 -12.55 26.17
N SER A 528 5.51 -11.40 26.48
CA SER A 528 6.25 -10.56 25.52
C SER A 528 7.78 -10.62 25.61
N CYS A 529 8.36 -11.71 26.13
CA CYS A 529 9.82 -11.85 26.13
C CYS A 529 10.39 -12.07 24.72
N GLU A 530 11.67 -11.72 24.52
CA GLU A 530 12.33 -11.86 23.22
C GLU A 530 12.17 -13.27 22.66
N THR A 531 11.83 -13.39 21.36
CA THR A 531 11.57 -14.66 20.64
C THR A 531 10.37 -15.52 21.10
N PHE A 532 9.51 -15.02 22.01
CA PHE A 532 8.38 -15.81 22.54
C PHE A 532 7.18 -16.05 21.58
N ASN A 533 7.31 -15.78 20.27
CA ASN A 533 6.29 -16.16 19.30
C ASN A 533 6.86 -16.83 18.03
N PRO A 534 7.46 -18.04 18.12
CA PRO A 534 7.80 -18.84 16.95
C PRO A 534 6.55 -19.13 16.11
N MET A 535 6.57 -18.72 14.84
CA MET A 535 5.41 -18.76 13.96
C MET A 535 5.77 -19.29 12.58
N GLY A 536 4.96 -20.21 12.03
CA GLY A 536 5.17 -20.78 10.70
C GLY A 536 4.78 -22.27 10.61
N PRO A 537 5.40 -23.06 9.72
CA PRO A 537 6.44 -22.67 8.77
C PRO A 537 5.95 -21.86 7.55
N TRP A 538 4.64 -21.82 7.32
CA TRP A 538 4.01 -21.07 6.24
C TRP A 538 2.64 -20.53 6.66
N LEU A 539 2.19 -19.50 5.96
CA LEU A 539 0.82 -19.02 5.97
C LEU A 539 0.05 -19.81 4.90
N VAL A 540 -0.93 -20.60 5.34
CA VAL A 540 -1.80 -21.43 4.50
C VAL A 540 -3.09 -20.68 4.20
N THR A 541 -3.48 -20.57 2.94
CA THR A 541 -4.69 -19.83 2.55
C THR A 541 -5.99 -20.58 2.96
N PRO A 542 -7.13 -19.89 3.12
CA PRO A 542 -8.35 -20.52 3.64
C PRO A 542 -8.91 -21.66 2.79
N ASP A 543 -8.62 -21.70 1.49
CA ASP A 543 -9.01 -22.77 0.57
C ASP A 543 -8.27 -24.10 0.80
N GLU A 544 -7.09 -24.08 1.43
CA GLU A 544 -6.40 -25.29 1.91
C GLU A 544 -6.88 -25.75 3.29
N VAL A 545 -7.63 -24.92 4.02
CA VAL A 545 -8.13 -25.20 5.38
C VAL A 545 -9.65 -25.43 5.33
N ALA A 546 -10.03 -26.67 5.05
CA ALA A 546 -11.43 -27.07 4.84
C ALA A 546 -12.39 -26.66 5.98
N ASP A 547 -11.93 -26.70 7.23
CA ASP A 547 -12.61 -26.13 8.38
C ASP A 547 -11.57 -25.76 9.47
N PRO A 548 -11.38 -24.48 9.83
CA PRO A 548 -10.46 -24.08 10.90
C PRO A 548 -10.89 -24.58 12.29
N GLN A 549 -12.14 -24.98 12.46
CA GLN A 549 -12.67 -25.61 13.68
C GLN A 549 -12.51 -27.15 13.69
N ALA A 550 -11.83 -27.78 12.72
CA ALA A 550 -11.62 -29.22 12.69
C ALA A 550 -10.15 -29.66 12.48
N LEU A 551 -9.21 -28.99 13.15
CA LEU A 551 -7.76 -29.23 13.05
C LEU A 551 -7.20 -29.84 14.33
N GLY A 552 -6.46 -30.95 14.24
CA GLY A 552 -5.73 -31.51 15.38
C GLY A 552 -4.43 -30.75 15.66
N LEU A 553 -4.18 -30.40 16.92
CA LEU A 553 -2.97 -29.72 17.39
C LEU A 553 -2.13 -30.68 18.24
N ARG A 554 -0.81 -30.73 18.02
CA ARG A 554 0.10 -31.63 18.76
C ARG A 554 1.39 -30.91 19.11
N LEU A 555 1.87 -31.09 20.35
CA LEU A 555 3.16 -30.57 20.81
C LEU A 555 3.89 -31.63 21.64
N ALA A 556 5.20 -31.76 21.39
CA ALA A 556 6.11 -32.61 22.14
C ALA A 556 7.32 -31.80 22.65
N VAL A 557 7.81 -32.14 23.84
CA VAL A 557 9.00 -31.57 24.46
C VAL A 557 10.03 -32.68 24.61
N ASN A 558 11.21 -32.51 24.00
CA ASN A 558 12.26 -33.53 23.94
C ASN A 558 11.77 -34.90 23.42
N GLY A 559 10.79 -34.89 22.51
CA GLY A 559 10.14 -36.08 21.95
C GLY A 559 9.02 -36.69 22.80
N GLU A 560 8.77 -36.19 24.02
CA GLU A 560 7.63 -36.62 24.84
C GLU A 560 6.41 -35.74 24.54
N THR A 561 5.29 -36.34 24.14
CA THR A 561 4.05 -35.59 23.84
C THR A 561 3.53 -34.90 25.11
N ARG A 562 3.25 -33.60 25.00
CA ARG A 562 2.70 -32.76 26.08
C ARG A 562 1.28 -32.31 25.79
N GLN A 563 1.00 -31.83 24.58
CA GLN A 563 -0.33 -31.41 24.15
C GLN A 563 -0.82 -32.23 22.96
N ALA A 564 -2.10 -32.60 22.99
CA ALA A 564 -2.80 -33.30 21.90
C ALA A 564 -4.27 -32.87 21.91
N GLY A 565 -4.58 -31.79 21.18
CA GLY A 565 -5.88 -31.13 21.15
C GLY A 565 -6.53 -31.11 19.76
N ASP A 566 -7.68 -30.47 19.67
CA ASP A 566 -8.49 -30.34 18.45
C ASP A 566 -9.24 -28.99 18.50
N THR A 567 -9.18 -28.19 17.43
CA THR A 567 -9.76 -26.84 17.41
C THR A 567 -11.28 -26.81 17.63
N LYS A 568 -12.00 -27.93 17.44
CA LYS A 568 -13.43 -28.02 17.79
C LYS A 568 -13.72 -27.90 19.28
N ASN A 569 -12.69 -28.07 20.12
CA ASN A 569 -12.79 -27.93 21.58
C ASN A 569 -12.62 -26.47 22.03
N MET A 570 -12.47 -25.52 21.11
CA MET A 570 -12.50 -24.09 21.43
C MET A 570 -13.80 -23.69 22.13
N ILE A 571 -13.71 -22.72 23.04
CA ILE A 571 -14.85 -22.09 23.72
C ILE A 571 -15.41 -20.97 22.83
N PHE A 572 -14.52 -20.22 22.19
CA PHE A 572 -14.81 -19.18 21.21
C PHE A 572 -14.13 -19.54 19.88
N GLU A 573 -14.94 -19.82 18.87
CA GLU A 573 -14.50 -20.22 17.53
C GLU A 573 -13.83 -19.06 16.77
N VAL A 574 -13.00 -19.36 15.76
CA VAL A 574 -12.24 -18.37 14.96
C VAL A 574 -13.12 -17.23 14.45
N GLY A 575 -14.28 -17.52 13.86
CA GLY A 575 -15.18 -16.49 13.35
C GLY A 575 -15.72 -15.58 14.45
N TYR A 576 -16.05 -16.15 15.62
CA TYR A 576 -16.47 -15.38 16.80
C TYR A 576 -15.33 -14.51 17.35
N LEU A 577 -14.09 -15.01 17.39
CA LEU A 577 -12.93 -14.24 17.86
C LEU A 577 -12.67 -12.99 17.00
N VAL A 578 -12.63 -13.15 15.67
CA VAL A 578 -12.44 -12.03 14.73
C VAL A 578 -13.57 -11.00 14.88
N TRP A 579 -14.83 -11.47 14.89
CA TRP A 579 -15.99 -10.61 15.10
C TRP A 579 -15.95 -9.87 16.44
N TYR A 580 -15.70 -10.58 17.54
CA TYR A 580 -15.68 -10.03 18.90
C TYR A 580 -14.59 -8.97 19.05
N LEU A 581 -13.36 -9.28 18.61
CA LEU A 581 -12.24 -8.34 18.66
C LEU A 581 -12.52 -7.08 17.81
N SER A 582 -13.16 -7.23 16.65
CA SER A 582 -13.51 -6.10 15.78
C SER A 582 -14.46 -5.08 16.42
N GLN A 583 -15.19 -5.43 17.49
CA GLN A 583 -16.07 -4.52 18.23
C GLN A 583 -15.30 -3.56 19.16
N TYR A 584 -14.04 -3.89 19.49
CA TYR A 584 -13.22 -3.14 20.45
C TYR A 584 -11.94 -2.56 19.84
N MET A 585 -11.42 -3.17 18.77
CA MET A 585 -10.23 -2.73 18.07
C MET A 585 -10.34 -2.97 16.57
N VAL A 586 -9.72 -2.09 15.78
CA VAL A 586 -9.56 -2.32 14.33
C VAL A 586 -8.47 -3.37 14.12
N LEU A 587 -8.86 -4.53 13.58
CA LEU A 587 -7.95 -5.55 13.07
C LEU A 587 -7.54 -5.14 11.65
N ARG A 588 -6.24 -5.08 11.37
CA ARG A 588 -5.68 -4.65 10.09
C ARG A 588 -5.01 -5.82 9.36
N PRO A 589 -4.88 -5.75 8.02
CA PRO A 589 -4.10 -6.72 7.27
C PRO A 589 -2.69 -6.89 7.86
N GLY A 590 -2.26 -8.14 8.03
CA GLY A 590 -1.01 -8.50 8.69
C GLY A 590 -1.06 -8.58 10.22
N ASP A 591 -2.14 -8.18 10.88
CA ASP A 591 -2.36 -8.51 12.30
C ASP A 591 -2.60 -10.01 12.47
N VAL A 592 -2.20 -10.54 13.62
CA VAL A 592 -2.30 -11.97 13.95
C VAL A 592 -3.10 -12.16 15.23
N ILE A 593 -4.02 -13.13 15.22
CA ILE A 593 -4.76 -13.60 16.38
C ILE A 593 -4.25 -14.98 16.78
N ASN A 594 -3.60 -15.07 17.94
CA ASN A 594 -3.26 -16.31 18.64
C ASN A 594 -4.52 -16.78 19.38
N THR A 595 -5.07 -17.93 18.98
CA THR A 595 -6.45 -18.35 19.35
C THR A 595 -6.57 -19.13 20.65
N GLY A 596 -5.49 -19.31 21.41
CA GLY A 596 -5.45 -20.11 22.62
C GLY A 596 -4.92 -21.53 22.40
N THR A 597 -4.57 -22.17 23.51
CA THR A 597 -3.93 -23.50 23.54
C THR A 597 -4.79 -24.56 24.26
N PRO A 598 -4.72 -25.85 23.86
CA PRO A 598 -5.36 -26.96 24.57
C PRO A 598 -4.62 -27.36 25.85
N ALA A 599 -5.18 -28.31 26.62
CA ALA A 599 -4.52 -28.85 27.81
C ALA A 599 -3.11 -29.43 27.55
N GLY A 600 -2.29 -29.49 28.60
CA GLY A 600 -0.94 -30.07 28.57
C GLY A 600 0.20 -29.04 28.59
N VAL A 601 -0.05 -27.83 29.07
CA VAL A 601 1.01 -26.83 29.37
C VAL A 601 1.76 -27.22 30.64
N ALA A 602 3.02 -26.84 30.82
CA ALA A 602 3.82 -27.22 31.98
C ALA A 602 3.15 -26.83 33.31
N LEU A 603 2.51 -25.66 33.38
CA LEU A 603 1.76 -25.21 34.57
C LEU A 603 0.64 -26.18 34.99
N GLY A 604 0.00 -26.88 34.05
CA GLY A 604 -1.08 -27.84 34.31
C GLY A 604 -0.60 -29.25 34.66
N LEU A 605 0.68 -29.56 34.40
CA LEU A 605 1.24 -30.90 34.54
C LEU A 605 1.86 -31.16 35.92
N PRO A 606 1.78 -32.40 36.45
CA PRO A 606 2.43 -32.77 37.70
C PRO A 606 3.93 -32.46 37.73
N GLY A 607 4.37 -31.76 38.78
CA GLY A 607 5.77 -31.35 38.95
C GLY A 607 6.20 -30.15 38.12
N THR A 608 5.28 -29.54 37.35
CA THR A 608 5.49 -28.35 36.52
C THR A 608 6.80 -28.37 35.72
N PRO A 609 6.91 -29.23 34.69
CA PRO A 609 8.15 -29.48 33.95
C PRO A 609 8.50 -28.34 32.97
N TYR A 610 8.80 -27.15 33.52
CA TYR A 610 9.16 -25.95 32.78
C TYR A 610 10.46 -26.11 31.98
N LEU A 611 10.51 -25.44 30.83
CA LEU A 611 11.61 -25.51 29.86
C LEU A 611 12.92 -24.94 30.41
N ARG A 612 14.03 -25.53 29.97
CA ARG A 612 15.42 -25.19 30.29
C ARG A 612 16.26 -25.11 29.03
N ALA A 613 17.41 -24.45 29.13
CA ALA A 613 18.32 -24.34 28.00
C ALA A 613 18.84 -25.72 27.58
N GLY A 614 18.72 -26.03 26.28
CA GLY A 614 18.96 -27.35 25.70
C GLY A 614 17.67 -28.12 25.37
N ASP A 615 16.53 -27.75 25.94
CA ASP A 615 15.25 -28.37 25.59
C ASP A 615 14.81 -28.03 24.17
N THR A 616 14.08 -28.96 23.56
CA THR A 616 13.52 -28.83 22.22
C THR A 616 12.01 -29.00 22.26
N VAL A 617 11.30 -28.14 21.52
CA VAL A 617 9.84 -28.17 21.40
C VAL A 617 9.50 -28.38 19.93
N GLU A 618 8.74 -29.43 19.63
CA GLU A 618 8.19 -29.73 18.31
C GLU A 618 6.67 -29.58 18.37
N LEU A 619 6.07 -28.86 17.43
CA LEU A 619 4.63 -28.74 17.34
C LEU A 619 4.11 -28.71 15.90
N SER A 620 2.89 -29.23 15.73
CA SER A 620 2.23 -29.40 14.44
C SER A 620 0.72 -29.16 14.55
N ILE A 621 0.13 -28.68 13.47
CA ILE A 621 -1.33 -28.59 13.29
C ILE A 621 -1.66 -29.22 11.94
N ASP A 622 -2.73 -30.01 11.90
CA ASP A 622 -3.17 -30.70 10.69
C ASP A 622 -3.34 -29.71 9.51
N GLY A 623 -2.78 -30.05 8.35
CA GLY A 623 -2.72 -29.17 7.16
C GLY A 623 -1.67 -28.06 7.19
N LEU A 624 -1.33 -27.52 8.38
CA LEU A 624 -0.45 -26.35 8.54
C LEU A 624 1.05 -26.71 8.63
N GLY A 625 1.40 -27.97 8.90
CA GLY A 625 2.78 -28.46 8.92
C GLY A 625 3.35 -28.59 10.33
N THR A 626 4.66 -28.36 10.48
CA THR A 626 5.40 -28.61 11.73
C THR A 626 6.50 -27.57 11.94
N GLN A 627 6.66 -27.09 13.17
CA GLN A 627 7.77 -26.24 13.61
C GLN A 627 8.55 -26.87 14.77
N ARG A 628 9.85 -26.54 14.91
CA ARG A 628 10.75 -27.09 15.94
C ARG A 628 11.72 -26.04 16.46
N GLN A 629 11.65 -25.70 17.74
CA GLN A 629 12.55 -24.75 18.39
C GLN A 629 13.52 -25.45 19.35
N THR A 630 14.70 -24.85 19.53
CA THR A 630 15.66 -25.20 20.60
C THR A 630 15.77 -24.02 21.56
N PHE A 631 15.61 -24.26 22.85
CA PHE A 631 15.63 -23.24 23.88
C PHE A 631 17.05 -23.00 24.39
N ILE A 632 17.47 -21.73 24.54
CA ILE A 632 18.80 -21.32 25.02
C ILE A 632 18.67 -20.15 26.00
N ASN A 633 19.71 -19.84 26.80
CA ASN A 633 19.69 -18.68 27.70
C ASN A 633 20.05 -17.37 26.96
N ALA A 634 19.45 -16.24 27.40
CA ALA A 634 19.71 -14.87 26.92
C ALA A 634 20.86 -14.11 27.63
#